data_AF-A0A6J7CUN4-F1
#
_entry.id   AF-A0A6J7CUN4-F1
#
_cell.length_a   1.000
_cell.length_b   1.000
_cell.length_c   1.000
_cell.angle_alpha   90.00
_cell.angle_beta   90.00
_cell.angle_gamma   90.00
#
_symmetry.space_group_name_H-M   'P 1'
#
loop_
_entity.id
_entity.type
_entity.pdbx_description
1 polymer ?
#
loop_
_entity_poly.entity_id
_entity_poly.type
_entity_poly.pdbx_seq_one_letter_code
_entity_poly.pdbx_strand_id
1 'polypeptide(L)'
;MQAICFTDDPQLVSSTWDVVLIESTFPGDQIRSQRLIKIQGHPVLDQYDEWLYIDNTVRLLKPPSYILDEFLKDCDLAIPTHSYREDVLEEFAVVKDLGLDSRERLEEQRLHYEEFSPSPLRERPLWTGIIARRPTSSVRKWSDSWAQHVLRYSRRDQLSVLTAIEINKPNFKRVEIDNFSSDFHQWPIHNERKSEKRFYRGNDSAQGSERLQKEILRLGDEIRVVQDAYSNSTSWKITRPLRAISLALKAIRASNNHGTMNSDG
;
A
#
# COMPACT_ATOMS: atom_id res chain seq x y z
N MET A 1 19.95 -5.39 -15.68
CA MET A 1 18.89 -5.03 -14.71
C MET A 1 19.48 -4.01 -13.75
N GLN A 2 18.81 -2.88 -13.58
CA GLN A 2 19.30 -1.74 -12.81
C GLN A 2 18.30 -1.40 -11.71
N ALA A 3 18.77 -1.10 -10.50
CA ALA A 3 17.94 -0.75 -9.36
C ALA A 3 18.05 0.76 -9.12
N ILE A 4 16.94 1.50 -9.27
CA ILE A 4 16.93 2.97 -9.23
C ILE A 4 16.10 3.46 -8.05
N CYS A 5 16.68 4.34 -7.24
CA CYS A 5 16.00 4.96 -6.11
C CYS A 5 15.88 6.47 -6.37
N PHE A 6 14.65 6.94 -6.57
CA PHE A 6 14.37 8.37 -6.64
C PHE A 6 14.23 8.95 -5.23
N THR A 7 14.90 10.06 -4.97
CA THR A 7 14.89 10.71 -3.65
C THR A 7 14.98 12.22 -3.77
N ASP A 8 14.41 12.94 -2.81
CA ASP A 8 14.63 14.38 -2.60
C ASP A 8 15.67 14.64 -1.49
N ASP A 9 16.29 13.58 -0.93
CA ASP A 9 17.33 13.66 0.09
C ASP A 9 18.73 13.64 -0.58
N PRO A 10 19.45 14.77 -0.63
CA PRO A 10 20.77 14.83 -1.25
C PRO A 10 21.85 14.06 -0.47
N GLN A 11 21.55 13.60 0.75
CA GLN A 11 22.48 12.82 1.58
C GLN A 11 22.29 11.32 1.42
N LEU A 12 21.22 10.87 0.76
CA LEU A 12 20.97 9.45 0.56
C LEU A 12 22.00 8.88 -0.41
N VAL A 13 22.73 7.87 0.08
CA VAL A 13 23.68 7.10 -0.72
C VAL A 13 23.37 5.61 -0.59
N SER A 14 23.68 4.85 -1.63
CA SER A 14 23.49 3.40 -1.66
C SER A 14 24.61 2.74 -2.44
N SER A 15 25.07 1.59 -1.95
CA SER A 15 26.02 0.73 -2.68
C SER A 15 25.33 -0.26 -3.61
N THR A 16 24.00 -0.35 -3.56
CA THR A 16 23.20 -1.35 -4.29
C THR A 16 22.11 -0.75 -5.18
N TRP A 17 21.81 0.54 -5.00
CA TRP A 17 20.82 1.28 -5.79
C TRP A 17 21.48 2.50 -6.41
N ASP A 18 21.17 2.77 -7.68
CA ASP A 18 21.51 4.03 -8.32
C ASP A 18 20.56 5.10 -7.79
N VAL A 19 21.10 6.00 -6.98
CA VAL A 19 20.33 7.08 -6.37
C VAL A 19 20.21 8.22 -7.36
N VAL A 20 18.96 8.58 -7.70
CA VAL A 20 18.64 9.71 -8.58
C VAL A 20 17.97 10.78 -7.73
N LEU A 21 18.68 11.88 -7.51
CA LEU A 21 18.14 13.06 -6.85
C LEU A 21 17.10 13.72 -7.75
N ILE A 22 15.92 13.96 -7.21
CA ILE A 22 14.81 14.61 -7.91
C ILE A 22 14.22 15.71 -7.03
N GLU A 23 13.65 16.72 -7.68
CA GLU A 23 12.84 17.73 -7.00
C GLU A 23 11.42 17.21 -6.79
N SER A 24 10.86 17.46 -5.61
CA SER A 24 9.47 17.13 -5.31
C SER A 24 8.55 18.03 -6.14
N THR A 25 7.69 17.43 -6.97
CA THR A 25 6.73 18.17 -7.82
C THR A 25 5.84 19.11 -7.00
N PHE A 26 5.44 18.68 -5.80
CA PHE A 26 4.72 19.46 -4.82
C PHE A 26 5.47 19.44 -3.48
N PRO A 27 6.35 20.41 -3.20
CA PRO A 27 7.11 20.44 -1.95
C PRO A 27 6.24 20.41 -0.69
N GLY A 28 5.02 20.96 -0.76
CA GLY A 28 4.02 20.93 0.32
C GLY A 28 3.21 19.64 0.42
N ASP A 29 3.32 18.73 -0.56
CA ASP A 29 2.59 17.44 -0.59
C ASP A 29 3.47 16.32 -1.14
N GLN A 30 4.38 15.87 -0.28
CA GLN A 30 5.33 14.81 -0.59
C GLN A 30 4.65 13.48 -0.95
N ILE A 31 3.41 13.25 -0.49
CA ILE A 31 2.68 12.03 -0.84
C ILE A 31 2.27 12.09 -2.31
N ARG A 32 1.68 13.20 -2.77
CA ARG A 32 1.34 13.36 -4.20
C ARG A 32 2.58 13.34 -5.08
N SER A 33 3.67 14.02 -4.69
CA SER A 33 4.93 13.97 -5.43
C SER A 33 5.46 12.54 -5.61
N GLN A 34 5.48 11.77 -4.51
CA GLN A 34 5.89 10.37 -4.57
C GLN A 34 4.94 9.53 -5.43
N ARG A 35 3.62 9.77 -5.33
CA ARG A 35 2.63 9.08 -6.16
C ARG A 35 2.80 9.39 -7.64
N LEU A 36 3.19 10.60 -8.04
CA LEU A 36 3.47 10.90 -9.44
C LEU A 36 4.65 10.08 -9.97
N ILE A 37 5.76 9.98 -9.23
CA ILE A 37 6.89 9.13 -9.63
C ILE A 37 6.48 7.65 -9.68
N LYS A 38 5.70 7.18 -8.69
CA LYS A 38 5.14 5.83 -8.69
C LYS A 38 4.27 5.57 -9.92
N ILE A 39 3.41 6.51 -10.28
CA ILE A 39 2.38 6.33 -11.30
C ILE A 39 2.97 6.56 -12.68
N GLN A 40 3.62 7.69 -12.94
CA GLN A 40 4.13 8.09 -14.25
C GLN A 40 5.57 7.66 -14.51
N GLY A 41 6.32 7.31 -13.47
CA GLY A 41 7.76 7.08 -13.59
C GLY A 41 8.53 8.40 -13.65
N HIS A 42 9.72 8.33 -14.23
CA HIS A 42 10.62 9.47 -14.43
C HIS A 42 11.29 9.31 -15.81
N PRO A 43 11.69 10.38 -16.52
CA PRO A 43 12.33 10.26 -17.84
C PRO A 43 13.57 9.35 -17.89
N VAL A 44 14.28 9.20 -16.76
CA VAL A 44 15.39 8.24 -16.61
C VAL A 44 14.95 6.80 -16.94
N LEU A 45 13.67 6.48 -16.77
CA LEU A 45 13.11 5.16 -17.06
C LEU A 45 12.78 4.94 -18.54
N ASP A 46 12.77 5.99 -19.38
CA ASP A 46 12.40 5.86 -20.80
C ASP A 46 13.39 5.02 -21.61
N GLN A 47 14.58 4.74 -21.07
CA GLN A 47 15.58 3.86 -21.67
C GLN A 47 15.32 2.36 -21.44
N TYR A 48 14.34 1.99 -20.60
CA TYR A 48 14.04 0.58 -20.31
C TYR A 48 12.73 0.14 -20.98
N ASP A 49 12.76 -1.07 -21.55
CA ASP A 49 11.59 -1.69 -22.19
C ASP A 49 10.52 -2.13 -21.18
N GLU A 50 10.92 -2.41 -19.95
CA GLU A 50 10.05 -2.82 -18.86
C GLU A 50 10.65 -2.41 -17.52
N TRP A 51 9.79 -2.21 -16.54
CA TRP A 51 10.23 -1.87 -15.19
C TRP A 51 9.24 -2.31 -14.12
N LEU A 52 9.81 -2.58 -12.95
CA LEU A 52 9.11 -3.02 -11.75
C LEU A 52 9.18 -1.91 -10.70
N TYR A 53 8.04 -1.29 -10.39
CA TYR A 53 7.93 -0.46 -9.21
C TYR A 53 7.73 -1.33 -7.97
N ILE A 54 8.41 -0.98 -6.88
CA ILE A 54 8.16 -1.53 -5.54
C ILE A 54 8.06 -0.39 -4.51
N ASP A 55 7.10 -0.47 -3.60
CA ASP A 55 7.06 0.40 -2.43
C ASP A 55 8.30 0.15 -1.56
N ASN A 56 8.78 1.18 -0.85
CA ASN A 56 9.97 1.09 0.02
C ASN A 56 9.82 0.14 1.23
N THR A 57 8.61 -0.37 1.47
CA THR A 57 8.31 -1.39 2.50
C THR A 57 8.21 -2.81 1.94
N VAL A 58 8.39 -3.00 0.62
CA VAL A 58 8.41 -4.31 -0.03
C VAL A 58 9.85 -4.82 -0.10
N ARG A 59 10.07 -6.07 0.30
CA ARG A 59 11.33 -6.79 0.06
C ARG A 59 11.11 -7.88 -0.95
N LEU A 60 11.95 -7.90 -1.99
CA LEU A 60 11.97 -8.97 -2.98
C LEU A 60 12.82 -10.15 -2.48
N LEU A 61 12.32 -11.36 -2.70
CA LEU A 61 12.99 -12.64 -2.42
C LEU A 61 13.56 -13.29 -3.68
N LYS A 62 13.20 -12.75 -4.86
CA LYS A 62 13.66 -13.18 -6.18
C LYS A 62 14.20 -11.98 -6.96
N PRO A 63 15.06 -12.19 -7.97
CA PRO A 63 15.47 -11.13 -8.87
C PRO A 63 14.26 -10.46 -9.55
N PRO A 64 14.22 -9.12 -9.69
CA PRO A 64 13.13 -8.44 -10.40
C PRO A 64 12.84 -8.96 -11.81
N SER A 65 13.84 -9.45 -12.55
CA SER A 65 13.65 -10.05 -13.88
C SER A 65 12.72 -11.25 -13.85
N TYR A 66 12.84 -12.12 -12.84
CA TYR A 66 11.93 -13.26 -12.66
C TYR A 66 10.48 -12.79 -12.50
N ILE A 67 10.28 -11.70 -11.74
CA ILE A 67 8.94 -11.15 -11.52
C ILE A 67 8.39 -10.53 -12.81
N LEU A 68 9.21 -9.77 -13.55
CA LEU A 68 8.83 -9.16 -14.82
C LEU A 68 8.45 -10.22 -15.86
N ASP A 69 9.27 -11.25 -16.02
CA ASP A 69 9.03 -12.37 -16.94
C ASP A 69 7.67 -13.05 -16.66
N GLU A 70 7.37 -13.34 -15.39
CA GLU A 70 6.12 -13.98 -14.99
C GLU A 70 4.90 -13.04 -15.06
N PHE A 71 5.07 -11.79 -14.66
CA PHE A 71 3.97 -10.83 -14.57
C PHE A 71 3.56 -10.37 -15.96
N LEU A 72 4.54 -10.04 -16.81
CA LEU A 72 4.34 -9.43 -18.13
C LEU A 72 4.36 -10.43 -19.29
N LYS A 73 4.30 -11.74 -18.99
CA LYS A 73 4.30 -12.82 -19.99
C LYS A 73 3.33 -12.58 -21.15
N ASP A 74 2.08 -12.26 -20.82
CA ASP A 74 0.97 -12.12 -21.79
C ASP A 74 0.27 -10.74 -21.70
N CYS A 75 0.87 -9.79 -20.99
CA CYS A 75 0.29 -8.47 -20.74
C CYS A 75 1.35 -7.36 -20.66
N ASP A 76 0.92 -6.10 -20.74
CA ASP A 76 1.81 -4.94 -20.67
C ASP A 76 1.77 -4.24 -19.30
N LEU A 77 0.79 -4.60 -18.47
CA LEU A 77 0.61 -4.09 -17.13
C LEU A 77 0.15 -5.22 -16.22
N ALA A 78 0.82 -5.40 -15.10
CA ALA A 78 0.43 -6.38 -14.10
C ALA A 78 0.53 -5.79 -12.69
N ILE A 79 -0.55 -5.91 -11.94
CA ILE A 79 -0.67 -5.39 -10.57
C ILE A 79 -1.35 -6.46 -9.71
N PRO A 80 -0.80 -6.77 -8.53
CA PRO A 80 -1.48 -7.62 -7.58
C PRO A 80 -2.84 -7.08 -7.16
N THR A 81 -3.80 -7.97 -6.96
CA THR A 81 -5.05 -7.63 -6.29
C THR A 81 -4.84 -7.59 -4.78
N HIS A 82 -5.71 -6.86 -4.09
CA HIS A 82 -5.75 -6.88 -2.65
C HIS A 82 -6.31 -8.23 -2.17
N SER A 83 -5.64 -8.85 -1.21
CA SER A 83 -5.91 -10.23 -0.75
C SER A 83 -6.90 -10.31 0.41
N TYR A 84 -7.21 -9.17 1.03
CA TYR A 84 -8.08 -9.07 2.21
C TYR A 84 -9.06 -7.88 2.16
N ARG A 85 -9.32 -7.34 0.95
CA ARG A 85 -10.39 -6.37 0.70
C ARG A 85 -11.33 -6.97 -0.33
N GLU A 86 -12.63 -6.77 -0.15
CA GLU A 86 -13.65 -7.31 -1.03
C GLU A 86 -13.85 -6.40 -2.26
N ASP A 87 -14.00 -5.10 -2.04
CA ASP A 87 -14.22 -4.13 -3.11
C ASP A 87 -13.60 -2.75 -2.83
N VAL A 88 -13.61 -1.90 -3.86
CA VAL A 88 -13.08 -0.53 -3.76
C VAL A 88 -13.93 0.34 -2.82
N LEU A 89 -15.23 0.11 -2.68
CA LEU A 89 -16.08 0.84 -1.73
C LEU A 89 -15.69 0.57 -0.27
N GLU A 90 -15.36 -0.68 0.04
CA GLU A 90 -14.79 -1.05 1.34
C GLU A 90 -13.47 -0.32 1.58
N GLU A 91 -12.60 -0.22 0.56
CA GLU A 91 -11.35 0.53 0.66
C GLU A 91 -11.59 2.04 0.89
N PHE A 92 -12.62 2.64 0.27
CA PHE A 92 -13.04 4.00 0.60
C PHE A 92 -13.42 4.16 2.08
N ALA A 93 -14.22 3.23 2.61
CA ALA A 93 -14.65 3.26 4.01
C ALA A 93 -13.44 3.15 4.96
N VAL A 94 -12.53 2.22 4.69
CA VAL A 94 -11.30 2.03 5.46
C VAL A 94 -10.42 3.27 5.46
N VAL A 95 -10.18 3.85 4.27
CA VAL A 95 -9.37 5.06 4.13
C VAL A 95 -9.97 6.22 4.94
N LYS A 96 -11.30 6.34 4.94
CA LYS A 96 -12.05 7.34 5.70
C LYS A 96 -11.97 7.10 7.20
N ASP A 97 -12.15 5.88 7.66
CA ASP A 97 -12.15 5.53 9.09
C ASP A 97 -10.77 5.73 9.72
N LEU A 98 -9.72 5.34 8.99
CA LEU A 98 -8.32 5.54 9.35
C LEU A 98 -7.85 7.00 9.20
N GLY A 99 -8.64 7.88 8.58
CA GLY A 99 -8.30 9.30 8.40
C GLY A 99 -7.05 9.52 7.54
N LEU A 100 -6.89 8.74 6.47
CA LEU A 100 -5.69 8.81 5.61
C LEU A 100 -5.74 9.97 4.59
N ASP A 101 -6.92 10.55 4.39
CA ASP A 101 -7.16 11.79 3.63
C ASP A 101 -8.41 12.52 4.15
N SER A 102 -8.73 13.69 3.60
CA SER A 102 -9.91 14.47 4.01
C SER A 102 -11.21 13.78 3.62
N ARG A 103 -12.21 13.85 4.51
CA ARG A 103 -13.53 13.23 4.29
C ARG A 103 -14.22 13.81 3.07
N GLU A 104 -14.10 15.12 2.86
CA GLU A 104 -14.74 15.85 1.76
C GLU A 104 -14.20 15.37 0.41
N ARG A 105 -12.88 15.18 0.27
CA ARG A 105 -12.26 14.67 -0.96
C ARG A 105 -12.64 13.22 -1.23
N LEU A 106 -12.72 12.40 -0.18
CA LEU A 106 -13.12 11.00 -0.31
C LEU A 106 -14.57 10.87 -0.75
N GLU A 107 -15.48 11.65 -0.16
CA GLU A 107 -16.89 11.65 -0.56
C GLU A 107 -17.09 12.23 -1.96
N GLU A 108 -16.40 13.32 -2.30
CA GLU A 108 -16.43 13.89 -3.66
C GLU A 108 -16.00 12.84 -4.70
N GLN A 109 -14.90 12.13 -4.46
CA GLN A 109 -14.41 11.10 -5.37
C GLN A 109 -15.38 9.92 -5.48
N ARG A 110 -15.90 9.44 -4.35
CA ARG A 110 -16.84 8.32 -4.30
C ARG A 110 -18.11 8.66 -5.08
N LEU A 111 -18.72 9.81 -4.81
CA LEU A 111 -19.94 10.25 -5.51
C LEU A 111 -19.70 10.42 -7.01
N HIS A 112 -18.57 11.00 -7.41
CA HIS A 112 -18.21 11.10 -8.82
C HIS A 112 -18.08 9.72 -9.48
N TYR A 113 -17.46 8.74 -8.82
CA TYR A 113 -17.35 7.39 -9.37
C TYR A 113 -18.68 6.64 -9.38
N GLU A 114 -19.54 6.80 -8.38
CA GLU A 114 -20.87 6.19 -8.38
C GLU A 114 -21.72 6.65 -9.55
N GLU A 115 -21.63 7.94 -9.90
CA GLU A 115 -22.39 8.52 -11.01
C GLU A 115 -21.81 8.13 -12.38
N PHE A 116 -20.49 8.23 -12.56
CA PHE A 116 -19.87 8.18 -13.89
C PHE A 116 -19.04 6.92 -14.17
N SER A 117 -18.64 6.15 -13.14
CA SER A 117 -17.83 4.93 -13.29
C SER A 117 -18.09 3.91 -12.16
N PRO A 118 -19.31 3.36 -12.07
CA PRO A 118 -19.70 2.53 -10.92
C PRO A 118 -19.11 1.12 -10.93
N SER A 119 -18.71 0.58 -12.09
CA SER A 119 -18.22 -0.81 -12.18
C SER A 119 -16.95 -1.04 -11.35
N PRO A 120 -15.88 -0.21 -11.48
CA PRO A 120 -14.68 -0.33 -10.65
C PRO A 120 -14.92 -0.32 -9.13
N LEU A 121 -16.00 0.31 -8.66
CA LEU A 121 -16.31 0.42 -7.23
C LEU A 121 -16.66 -0.93 -6.58
N ARG A 122 -17.15 -1.89 -7.39
CA ARG A 122 -17.53 -3.24 -6.96
C ARG A 122 -16.47 -4.30 -7.24
N GLU A 123 -15.32 -3.87 -7.74
CA GLU A 123 -14.21 -4.76 -8.04
C GLU A 123 -13.22 -4.82 -6.88
N ARG A 124 -12.54 -5.96 -6.76
CA ARG A 124 -11.49 -6.14 -5.76
C ARG A 124 -10.35 -5.15 -6.01
N PRO A 125 -9.98 -4.31 -5.03
CA PRO A 125 -9.01 -3.25 -5.25
C PRO A 125 -7.65 -3.82 -5.60
N LEU A 126 -6.81 -3.01 -6.25
CA LEU A 126 -5.43 -3.41 -6.55
C LEU A 126 -4.50 -3.02 -5.40
N TRP A 127 -3.56 -3.90 -5.09
CA TRP A 127 -2.45 -3.63 -4.20
C TRP A 127 -1.28 -3.07 -5.01
N THR A 128 -1.17 -1.75 -5.04
CA THR A 128 -0.22 -1.00 -5.88
C THR A 128 1.19 -0.96 -5.31
N GLY A 129 1.51 -1.81 -4.32
CA GLY A 129 2.84 -1.91 -3.72
C GLY A 129 3.88 -2.53 -4.65
N ILE A 130 3.44 -3.29 -5.66
CA ILE A 130 4.26 -3.84 -6.74
C ILE A 130 3.52 -3.58 -8.06
N ILE A 131 4.20 -3.02 -9.05
CA ILE A 131 3.61 -2.74 -10.38
C ILE A 131 4.66 -3.12 -11.43
N ALA A 132 4.35 -4.11 -12.27
CA ALA A 132 5.16 -4.47 -13.42
C ALA A 132 4.53 -3.88 -14.67
N ARG A 133 5.34 -3.29 -15.57
CA ARG A 133 4.83 -2.73 -16.83
C ARG A 133 5.84 -2.57 -17.95
N ARG A 134 5.31 -2.56 -19.18
CA ARG A 134 5.93 -2.05 -20.39
C ARG A 134 5.37 -0.66 -20.71
N PRO A 135 6.18 0.31 -21.17
CA PRO A 135 5.73 1.68 -21.39
C PRO A 135 5.04 1.86 -22.75
N THR A 136 4.04 1.02 -23.04
CA THR A 136 3.21 1.10 -24.26
C THR A 136 2.32 2.35 -24.23
N SER A 137 1.79 2.74 -25.39
CA SER A 137 0.94 3.93 -25.49
C SER A 137 -0.32 3.86 -24.62
N SER A 138 -0.94 2.68 -24.48
CA SER A 138 -2.11 2.47 -23.61
C SER A 138 -1.74 2.51 -22.13
N VAL A 139 -0.59 1.96 -21.73
CA VAL A 139 -0.09 2.03 -20.35
C VAL A 139 0.27 3.46 -19.96
N ARG A 140 0.86 4.25 -20.88
CA ARG A 140 1.14 5.68 -20.64
C ARG A 140 -0.15 6.49 -20.42
N LYS A 141 -1.16 6.30 -21.28
CA LYS A 141 -2.48 6.94 -21.10
C LYS A 141 -3.16 6.54 -19.79
N TRP A 142 -3.13 5.25 -19.44
CA TRP A 142 -3.61 4.76 -18.14
C TRP A 142 -2.93 5.47 -16.98
N SER A 143 -1.60 5.53 -17.03
CA SER A 143 -0.79 6.20 -16.02
C SER A 143 -1.14 7.68 -15.89
N ASP A 144 -1.32 8.38 -17.00
CA ASP A 144 -1.69 9.81 -17.00
C ASP A 144 -3.09 10.04 -16.41
N SER A 145 -4.09 9.24 -16.79
CA SER A 145 -5.41 9.32 -16.16
C SER A 145 -5.35 9.01 -14.67
N TRP A 146 -4.59 7.99 -14.26
CA TRP A 146 -4.46 7.63 -12.85
C TRP A 146 -3.84 8.77 -12.04
N ALA A 147 -2.78 9.40 -12.57
CA ALA A 147 -2.15 10.57 -11.97
C ALA A 147 -3.14 11.74 -11.85
N GLN A 148 -3.92 12.04 -12.90
CA GLN A 148 -4.95 13.08 -12.87
C GLN A 148 -5.98 12.85 -11.75
N HIS A 149 -6.42 11.61 -11.52
CA HIS A 149 -7.32 11.30 -10.42
C HIS A 149 -6.68 11.53 -9.05
N VAL A 150 -5.41 11.14 -8.85
CA VAL A 150 -4.67 11.38 -7.61
C VAL A 150 -4.46 12.88 -7.33
N LEU A 151 -4.29 13.68 -8.37
CA LEU A 151 -4.17 15.13 -8.27
C LEU A 151 -5.52 15.79 -7.95
N ARG A 152 -6.60 15.33 -8.60
CA ARG A 152 -7.95 15.90 -8.44
C ARG A 152 -8.57 15.54 -7.09
N TYR A 153 -8.49 14.26 -6.71
CA TYR A 153 -9.24 13.67 -5.61
C TYR A 153 -8.34 13.31 -4.42
N SER A 154 -8.57 12.15 -3.80
CA SER A 154 -7.74 11.60 -2.74
C SER A 154 -6.36 11.26 -3.27
N ARG A 155 -5.33 11.46 -2.44
CA ARG A 155 -3.96 11.02 -2.73
C ARG A 155 -3.75 9.51 -2.55
N ARG A 156 -4.80 8.78 -2.14
CA ARG A 156 -4.81 7.32 -2.02
C ARG A 156 -4.99 6.69 -3.40
N ASP A 157 -3.86 6.30 -3.97
CA ASP A 157 -3.73 5.77 -5.32
C ASP A 157 -4.55 4.49 -5.59
N GLN A 158 -4.79 3.67 -4.57
CA GLN A 158 -5.63 2.46 -4.67
C GLN A 158 -7.11 2.77 -4.99
N LEU A 159 -7.61 3.96 -4.65
CA LEU A 159 -9.02 4.32 -4.86
C LEU A 159 -9.34 4.63 -6.33
N SER A 160 -8.34 5.03 -7.12
CA SER A 160 -8.54 5.51 -8.50
C SER A 160 -7.91 4.62 -9.57
N VAL A 161 -7.08 3.65 -9.19
CA VAL A 161 -6.31 2.82 -10.13
C VAL A 161 -7.20 2.00 -11.06
N LEU A 162 -8.27 1.38 -10.54
CA LEU A 162 -9.21 0.58 -11.33
C LEU A 162 -10.08 1.45 -12.24
N THR A 163 -10.52 2.63 -11.77
CA THR A 163 -11.21 3.61 -12.62
C THR A 163 -10.34 4.04 -13.79
N ALA A 164 -9.05 4.29 -13.58
CA ALA A 164 -8.13 4.61 -14.67
C ALA A 164 -7.96 3.44 -15.65
N ILE A 165 -7.97 2.18 -15.17
CA ILE A 165 -7.94 0.98 -16.02
C ILE A 165 -9.20 0.91 -16.88
N GLU A 166 -10.38 1.13 -16.32
CA GLU A 166 -11.64 1.09 -17.08
C GLU A 166 -11.68 2.14 -18.19
N ILE A 167 -11.16 3.34 -17.94
CA ILE A 167 -11.11 4.43 -18.92
C ILE A 167 -10.18 4.08 -20.09
N ASN A 168 -9.00 3.52 -19.81
CA ASN A 168 -7.92 3.40 -20.79
C ASN A 168 -7.75 2.01 -21.39
N LYS A 169 -8.31 0.99 -20.74
CA LYS A 169 -8.30 -0.43 -21.14
C LYS A 169 -6.92 -0.92 -21.62
N PRO A 170 -5.83 -0.71 -20.84
CA PRO A 170 -4.53 -1.28 -21.20
C PRO A 170 -4.60 -2.81 -21.20
N ASN A 171 -3.65 -3.46 -21.87
CA ASN A 171 -3.47 -4.91 -21.77
C ASN A 171 -2.99 -5.27 -20.35
N PHE A 172 -3.95 -5.56 -19.48
CA PHE A 172 -3.78 -5.61 -18.03
C PHE A 172 -4.09 -6.99 -17.46
N LYS A 173 -3.23 -7.46 -16.56
CA LYS A 173 -3.41 -8.69 -15.78
C LYS A 173 -3.47 -8.40 -14.28
N ARG A 174 -4.48 -8.94 -13.61
CA ARG A 174 -4.53 -9.05 -12.14
C ARG A 174 -3.61 -10.17 -11.69
N VAL A 175 -2.79 -9.92 -10.68
CA VAL A 175 -1.93 -10.96 -10.09
C VAL A 175 -2.50 -11.40 -8.75
N GLU A 176 -2.78 -12.70 -8.63
CA GLU A 176 -3.39 -13.29 -7.45
C GLU A 176 -2.30 -13.80 -6.50
N ILE A 177 -2.04 -13.04 -5.44
CA ILE A 177 -1.06 -13.36 -4.39
C ILE A 177 -1.58 -12.91 -3.03
N ASP A 178 -1.06 -13.51 -1.96
CA ASP A 178 -1.14 -12.92 -0.63
C ASP A 178 -0.23 -11.69 -0.57
N ASN A 179 -0.77 -10.52 -0.19
CA ASN A 179 0.00 -9.27 -0.17
C ASN A 179 1.01 -9.19 0.99
N PHE A 180 0.92 -10.06 1.99
CA PHE A 180 1.88 -10.10 3.10
C PHE A 180 3.15 -10.86 2.72
N SER A 181 3.00 -11.96 2.00
CA SER A 181 4.15 -12.73 1.52
C SER A 181 3.80 -13.66 0.37
N SER A 182 4.74 -13.83 -0.54
CA SER A 182 4.73 -14.87 -1.56
C SER A 182 6.09 -15.53 -1.67
N ASP A 183 6.28 -16.36 -2.69
CA ASP A 183 7.56 -16.94 -3.08
C ASP A 183 8.58 -15.89 -3.58
N PHE A 184 8.13 -14.70 -3.98
CA PHE A 184 8.98 -13.63 -4.51
C PHE A 184 9.01 -12.33 -3.67
N HIS A 185 8.16 -12.17 -2.65
CA HIS A 185 8.18 -10.95 -1.82
C HIS A 185 7.75 -11.14 -0.36
N GLN A 186 8.06 -10.12 0.45
CA GLN A 186 7.57 -9.93 1.82
C GLN A 186 7.13 -8.47 2.02
N TRP A 187 6.02 -8.27 2.71
CA TRP A 187 5.48 -6.96 3.07
C TRP A 187 4.58 -7.04 4.31
N PRO A 188 4.50 -5.99 5.16
CA PRO A 188 5.39 -4.83 5.19
C PRO A 188 6.69 -5.16 5.94
N ILE A 189 7.83 -4.76 5.37
CA ILE A 189 9.07 -4.68 6.15
C ILE A 189 9.02 -3.41 6.99
N HIS A 190 8.91 -3.59 8.30
CA HIS A 190 9.02 -2.50 9.26
C HIS A 190 10.50 -2.23 9.52
N ASN A 191 10.97 -1.05 9.11
CA ASN A 191 12.16 -0.47 9.72
C ASN A 191 11.68 0.31 10.95
N GLU A 192 12.36 0.19 12.08
CA GLU A 192 11.99 0.76 13.40
C GLU A 192 11.74 2.30 13.40
N ARG A 193 11.96 2.98 12.26
CA ARG A 193 11.75 4.42 12.08
C ARG A 193 10.49 4.67 11.22
N LYS A 194 9.47 5.32 11.81
CA LYS A 194 8.37 6.09 11.15
C LYS A 194 6.96 5.46 11.07
N SER A 195 6.39 4.99 12.17
CA SER A 195 4.92 4.80 12.26
C SER A 195 4.14 6.14 12.28
N GLU A 196 4.76 7.22 12.77
CA GLU A 196 4.08 8.51 13.04
C GLU A 196 3.71 9.34 11.78
N LYS A 197 4.30 9.09 10.61
CA LYS A 197 4.11 9.94 9.41
C LYS A 197 2.98 9.50 8.47
N ARG A 198 2.20 8.46 8.83
CA ARG A 198 1.13 7.92 7.98
C ARG A 198 -0.21 8.66 8.08
N PHE A 199 -0.39 9.52 9.06
CA PHE A 199 -1.67 10.19 9.33
C PHE A 199 -1.74 11.59 8.71
N TYR A 200 -2.92 11.95 8.17
CA TYR A 200 -3.20 13.30 7.70
C TYR A 200 -3.15 14.28 8.89
N ARG A 201 -2.25 15.27 8.83
CA ARG A 201 -2.17 16.34 9.84
C ARG A 201 -3.09 17.48 9.44
N GLY A 202 -4.34 17.42 9.88
CA GLY A 202 -5.18 18.61 10.08
C GLY A 202 -4.89 19.25 11.43
N ASN A 203 -5.03 20.57 11.53
CA ASN A 203 -5.01 21.32 12.79
C ASN A 203 -6.27 20.97 13.58
N ASP A 204 -6.17 20.17 14.65
CA ASP A 204 -7.10 20.23 15.79
C ASP A 204 -6.59 19.37 16.96
N SER A 205 -6.30 20.02 18.09
CA SER A 205 -5.71 19.44 19.31
C SER A 205 -6.67 18.55 20.12
N ALA A 206 -7.96 18.50 19.76
CA ALA A 206 -8.93 17.58 20.35
C ALA A 206 -8.80 16.12 19.85
N GLN A 207 -8.10 15.91 18.73
CA GLN A 207 -8.04 14.60 18.04
C GLN A 207 -7.07 13.57 18.67
N GLY A 208 -6.28 13.94 19.69
CA GLY A 208 -5.29 13.02 20.29
C GLY A 208 -5.91 11.80 20.98
N SER A 209 -6.98 12.01 21.74
CA SER A 209 -7.74 10.95 22.43
C SER A 209 -8.48 10.03 21.45
N GLU A 210 -9.08 10.63 20.42
CA GLU A 210 -9.82 9.92 19.38
C GLU A 210 -8.88 9.09 18.48
N ARG A 211 -7.68 9.60 18.22
CA ARG A 211 -6.61 8.87 17.51
C ARG A 211 -6.12 7.65 18.29
N LEU A 212 -5.94 7.76 19.61
CA LEU A 212 -5.57 6.61 20.44
C LEU A 212 -6.67 5.55 20.46
N GLN A 213 -7.95 5.97 20.53
CA GLN A 213 -9.08 5.05 20.47
C GLN A 213 -9.18 4.33 19.11
N LYS A 214 -8.89 5.02 18.01
CA LYS A 214 -8.82 4.41 16.67
C LYS A 214 -7.64 3.44 16.52
N GLU A 215 -6.49 3.71 17.12
CA GLU A 215 -5.35 2.79 17.15
C GLU A 215 -5.68 1.52 17.95
N ILE A 216 -6.39 1.67 19.09
CA ILE A 216 -6.88 0.55 19.90
C ILE A 216 -7.91 -0.29 19.14
N LEU A 217 -8.85 0.35 18.42
CA LEU A 217 -9.81 -0.32 17.55
C LEU A 217 -9.12 -1.06 16.40
N ARG A 218 -8.14 -0.43 15.75
CA ARG A 218 -7.33 -1.02 14.67
C ARG A 218 -6.58 -2.26 15.15
N LEU A 219 -5.91 -2.18 16.30
CA LEU A 219 -5.24 -3.35 16.89
C LEU A 219 -6.25 -4.42 17.30
N GLY A 220 -7.45 -4.04 17.75
CA GLY A 220 -8.55 -4.94 18.08
C GLY A 220 -9.06 -5.73 16.87
N ASP A 221 -9.26 -5.06 15.74
CA ASP A 221 -9.72 -5.70 14.50
C ASP A 221 -8.62 -6.55 13.84
N GLU A 222 -7.36 -6.08 13.86
CA GLU A 222 -6.21 -6.89 13.42
C GLU A 222 -6.07 -8.16 14.30
N ILE A 223 -6.29 -8.06 15.61
CA ILE A 223 -6.31 -9.22 16.52
C ILE A 223 -7.50 -10.14 16.21
N ARG A 224 -8.69 -9.59 15.91
CA ARG A 224 -9.90 -10.37 15.64
C ARG A 224 -9.80 -11.15 14.34
N VAL A 225 -9.30 -10.52 13.28
CA VAL A 225 -9.00 -11.17 11.99
C VAL A 225 -7.98 -12.30 12.17
N VAL A 226 -6.97 -12.10 13.01
CA VAL A 226 -5.98 -13.14 13.34
C VAL A 226 -6.57 -14.26 14.21
N GLN A 227 -7.52 -13.95 15.10
CA GLN A 227 -8.24 -14.93 15.94
C GLN A 227 -9.26 -15.77 15.14
N ASP A 228 -9.95 -15.16 14.18
CA ASP A 228 -10.89 -15.86 13.31
C ASP A 228 -10.15 -16.78 12.31
N ALA A 229 -8.98 -16.35 11.82
CA ALA A 229 -8.06 -17.19 11.07
C ALA A 229 -7.48 -18.36 11.90
N TYR A 230 -7.31 -18.17 13.21
CA TYR A 230 -6.86 -19.21 14.15
C TYR A 230 -7.94 -20.26 14.43
N SER A 231 -9.21 -19.85 14.56
CA SER A 231 -10.32 -20.73 14.95
C SER A 231 -10.74 -21.71 13.84
N ASN A 232 -10.46 -21.36 12.58
CA ASN A 232 -10.93 -22.10 11.41
C ASN A 232 -9.81 -22.83 10.62
N SER A 233 -8.56 -22.77 11.07
CA SER A 233 -7.41 -23.29 10.31
C SER A 233 -6.82 -24.58 10.90
N THR A 234 -6.83 -25.65 10.10
CA THR A 234 -6.16 -26.94 10.41
C THR A 234 -4.72 -27.02 9.89
N SER A 235 -4.18 -25.93 9.32
CA SER A 235 -2.86 -25.92 8.67
C SER A 235 -1.73 -25.63 9.66
N TRP A 236 -0.78 -26.56 9.76
CA TRP A 236 0.41 -26.44 10.62
C TRP A 236 1.35 -25.29 10.20
N LYS A 237 1.25 -24.81 8.96
CA LYS A 237 2.04 -23.69 8.43
C LYS A 237 1.53 -22.33 8.92
N ILE A 238 0.24 -22.22 9.24
CA ILE A 238 -0.39 -21.03 9.81
C ILE A 238 -0.17 -20.98 11.34
N THR A 239 -0.13 -22.14 12.01
CA THR A 239 -0.06 -22.19 13.48
C THR A 239 1.32 -21.91 14.09
N ARG A 240 2.43 -22.01 13.33
CA ARG A 240 3.79 -21.85 13.87
C ARG A 240 4.17 -20.39 14.20
N PRO A 241 3.97 -19.40 13.30
CA PRO A 241 4.18 -17.98 13.60
C PRO A 241 3.20 -17.49 14.69
N LEU A 242 1.97 -17.99 14.67
CA LEU A 242 0.91 -17.63 15.62
C LEU A 242 1.17 -18.16 17.04
N ARG A 243 1.84 -19.32 17.20
CA ARG A 243 2.32 -19.79 18.50
C ARG A 243 3.35 -18.84 19.12
N ALA A 244 4.23 -18.24 18.32
CA ALA A 244 5.22 -17.28 18.81
C ALA A 244 4.55 -15.97 19.29
N ILE A 245 3.54 -15.48 18.55
CA ILE A 245 2.75 -14.29 18.92
C ILE A 245 1.89 -14.56 20.17
N SER A 246 1.25 -15.73 20.26
CA SER A 246 0.47 -16.13 21.43
C SER A 246 1.34 -16.24 22.70
N LEU A 247 2.55 -16.79 22.59
CA LEU A 247 3.52 -16.87 23.68
C LEU A 247 4.01 -15.48 24.11
N ALA A 248 4.29 -14.58 23.16
CA ALA A 248 4.66 -13.20 23.45
C ALA A 248 3.53 -12.42 24.15
N LEU A 249 2.29 -12.58 23.69
CA LEU A 249 1.11 -11.96 24.33
C LEU A 249 0.83 -12.51 25.74
N LYS A 250 1.06 -13.81 25.96
CA LYS A 250 0.99 -14.41 27.30
C LYS A 250 2.09 -13.87 28.23
N ALA A 251 3.31 -13.67 27.72
CA ALA A 251 4.40 -13.07 28.48
C ALA A 251 4.10 -11.61 28.85
N ILE A 252 3.53 -10.82 27.93
CA ILE A 252 3.12 -9.42 28.17
C ILE A 252 1.95 -9.34 29.18
N ARG A 253 0.98 -10.25 29.12
CA ARG A 253 -0.10 -10.33 30.13
C ARG A 253 0.43 -10.77 31.50
N ALA A 254 1.39 -11.68 31.54
CA ALA A 254 2.02 -12.11 32.79
C ALA A 254 2.85 -10.99 33.43
N SER A 255 3.56 -10.17 32.64
CA SER A 255 4.31 -9.02 33.14
C SER A 255 3.39 -7.89 33.64
N ASN A 256 2.25 -7.65 32.97
CA ASN A 256 1.27 -6.65 33.43
C ASN A 256 0.53 -7.09 34.70
N ASN A 257 0.34 -8.40 34.94
CA ASN A 257 -0.20 -8.90 36.20
C ASN A 257 0.81 -8.93 37.37
N HIS A 258 2.11 -8.83 37.11
CA HIS A 258 3.13 -8.68 38.17
C HIS A 258 3.37 -7.21 38.54
N GLY A 259 2.92 -6.26 37.72
CA GLY A 259 2.97 -4.82 38.02
C GLY A 259 1.83 -4.31 38.92
N THR A 260 0.79 -5.12 39.15
CA THR A 260 -0.37 -4.77 39.97
C THR A 260 -0.39 -5.41 41.36
N MET A 261 0.68 -6.09 41.79
CA MET A 261 0.82 -6.62 43.16
C MET A 261 1.86 -5.90 44.04
N ASN A 262 2.58 -4.87 43.55
CA ASN A 262 3.55 -4.11 44.34
C ASN A 262 3.15 -2.64 44.51
N SER A 263 1.88 -2.39 44.84
CA SER A 263 1.41 -1.07 45.26
C SER A 263 0.34 -1.15 46.35
N ASP A 264 0.50 -2.07 47.31
CA ASP A 264 -0.14 -2.02 48.63
C ASP A 264 0.72 -2.84 49.60
N GLY A 265 1.47 -2.16 50.48
CA GLY A 265 2.33 -2.75 51.51
C GLY A 265 3.59 -1.94 51.80
#